data_AF-R6I6A7-F1
#
_entry.id   AF-R6I6A7-F1
#
_cell.length_a   1.000
_cell.length_b   1.000
_cell.length_c   1.000
_cell.angle_alpha   90.00
_cell.angle_beta   90.00
_cell.angle_gamma   90.00
#
_symmetry.space_group_name_H-M   'P 1'
#
loop_
_entity.id
_entity.type
_entity.pdbx_description
1 polymer ?
#
loop_
_entity_poly.entity_id
_entity_poly.type
_entity_poly.pdbx_seq_one_letter_code
_entity_poly.pdbx_strand_id
1 'polypeptide(L)'
;MLAQVAKIDPEKLAPHADEFIDALNRPEAQTRWESLDVLTELVSIDSRACDKALAGAEAALFDEDNGFVRLAALRFLCALGSTTENRSMKVWPLLDEAIQCYHGDYEYQDMLIALISFADGKIAPEVKEGLAERVKFDAEHGKGALKRRSQQIIEALS
;
A
#
# COMPACT_ATOMS: atom_id res chain seq x y z
N MET A 1 -12.25 15.67 -7.21
CA MET A 1 -11.95 14.83 -6.02
C MET A 1 -10.53 15.14 -5.57
N LEU A 2 -10.24 15.21 -4.26
CA LEU A 2 -8.90 15.66 -3.79
C LEU A 2 -7.78 14.72 -4.26
N ALA A 3 -8.06 13.42 -4.37
CA ALA A 3 -7.16 12.43 -4.96
C ALA A 3 -6.76 12.74 -6.42
N GLN A 4 -7.64 13.39 -7.21
CA GLN A 4 -7.28 13.83 -8.57
C GLN A 4 -6.37 15.05 -8.56
N VAL A 5 -6.53 15.95 -7.58
CA VAL A 5 -5.62 17.10 -7.42
C VAL A 5 -4.25 16.62 -6.99
N ALA A 6 -4.15 15.66 -6.07
CA ALA A 6 -2.89 15.06 -5.64
C ALA A 6 -2.09 14.46 -6.82
N LYS A 7 -2.77 13.84 -7.79
CA LYS A 7 -2.12 13.29 -8.99
C LYS A 7 -1.59 14.34 -9.96
N ILE A 8 -2.11 15.57 -9.90
CA ILE A 8 -1.76 16.65 -10.82
C ILE A 8 -0.75 17.59 -10.20
N ASP A 9 -0.92 17.93 -8.93
CA ASP A 9 -0.12 18.92 -8.21
C ASP A 9 -0.06 18.60 -6.70
N PRO A 10 0.67 17.55 -6.31
CA PRO A 10 0.74 17.09 -4.92
C PRO A 10 1.44 18.10 -3.99
N GLU A 11 2.30 18.98 -4.52
CA GLU A 11 3.00 20.00 -3.74
C GLU A 11 2.05 21.00 -3.07
N LYS A 12 0.89 21.28 -3.70
CA LYS A 12 -0.15 22.13 -3.09
C LYS A 12 -0.83 21.51 -1.88
N LEU A 13 -0.80 20.18 -1.78
CA LEU A 13 -1.44 19.44 -0.69
C LEU A 13 -0.46 19.09 0.43
N ALA A 14 0.85 19.12 0.17
CA ALA A 14 1.88 18.81 1.15
C ALA A 14 1.78 19.63 2.46
N PRO A 15 1.48 20.95 2.45
CA PRO A 15 1.28 21.73 3.67
C PRO A 15 0.10 21.25 4.54
N HIS A 16 -0.82 20.48 3.97
CA HIS A 16 -2.06 20.00 4.59
C HIS A 16 -1.99 18.51 4.96
N ALA A 17 -0.80 17.88 4.94
CA ALA A 17 -0.64 16.46 5.23
C ALA A 17 -1.30 16.02 6.56
N ASP A 18 -1.17 16.83 7.61
CA ASP A 18 -1.76 16.54 8.93
C ASP A 18 -3.31 16.53 8.90
N GLU A 19 -3.95 17.28 8.00
CA GLU A 19 -5.41 17.27 7.81
C GLU A 19 -5.88 15.94 7.19
N PHE A 20 -5.12 15.42 6.22
CA PHE A 20 -5.40 14.11 5.61
C PHE A 20 -5.14 12.95 6.58
N ILE A 21 -4.15 13.08 7.46
CA ILE A 21 -3.91 12.12 8.54
C ILE A 21 -5.10 12.11 9.52
N ASP A 22 -5.57 13.27 9.95
CA ASP A 22 -6.73 13.37 10.85
C ASP A 22 -8.01 12.80 10.19
N ALA A 23 -8.16 13.01 8.88
CA ALA A 23 -9.28 12.52 8.09
C ALA A 23 -9.39 10.98 8.06
N LEU A 24 -8.34 10.23 8.41
CA LEU A 24 -8.39 8.76 8.54
C LEU A 24 -9.31 8.30 9.68
N ASN A 25 -9.60 9.17 10.65
CA ASN A 25 -10.49 8.85 11.78
C ASN A 25 -11.97 9.10 11.48
N ARG A 26 -12.31 9.52 10.26
CA ARG A 26 -13.69 9.89 9.89
C ARG A 26 -14.51 8.64 9.57
N PRO A 27 -15.80 8.59 9.95
CA PRO A 27 -16.63 7.41 9.75
C PRO A 27 -16.92 7.11 8.27
N GLU A 28 -16.85 8.12 7.40
CA GLU A 28 -17.10 7.96 5.97
C GLU A 28 -15.94 7.27 5.26
N ALA A 29 -16.21 6.09 4.67
CA ALA A 29 -15.22 5.34 3.90
C ALA A 29 -14.59 6.16 2.77
N GLN A 30 -15.40 6.99 2.09
CA GLN A 30 -14.91 7.86 1.02
C GLN A 30 -13.89 8.88 1.52
N THR A 31 -14.09 9.45 2.71
CA THR A 31 -13.13 10.41 3.27
C THR A 31 -11.80 9.72 3.58
N ARG A 32 -11.86 8.52 4.17
CA ARG A 32 -10.66 7.74 4.51
C ARG A 32 -9.89 7.33 3.26
N TRP A 33 -10.55 6.75 2.25
CA TRP A 33 -9.87 6.26 1.05
C TRP A 33 -9.20 7.39 0.25
N GLU A 34 -9.73 8.62 0.31
CA GLU A 34 -9.32 9.74 -0.54
C GLU A 34 -8.11 10.38 0.12
N SER A 35 -8.15 10.44 1.45
CA SER A 35 -7.05 10.88 2.26
C SER A 35 -5.85 9.93 2.12
N LEU A 36 -6.07 8.62 2.09
CA LEU A 36 -5.00 7.64 1.84
C LEU A 36 -4.41 7.78 0.42
N ASP A 37 -5.25 7.98 -0.60
CA ASP A 37 -4.77 8.23 -1.97
C ASP A 37 -3.93 9.53 -2.04
N VAL A 38 -4.37 10.61 -1.39
CA VAL A 38 -3.58 11.85 -1.31
C VAL A 38 -2.26 11.61 -0.58
N LEU A 39 -2.30 10.98 0.59
CA LEU A 39 -1.10 10.67 1.38
C LEU A 39 -0.10 9.79 0.61
N THR A 40 -0.60 8.90 -0.25
CA THR A 40 0.23 8.06 -1.14
C THR A 40 1.05 8.91 -2.10
N GLU A 41 0.44 9.90 -2.76
CA GLU A 41 1.16 10.82 -3.66
C GLU A 41 2.19 11.69 -2.88
N LEU A 42 1.83 12.09 -1.65
CA LEU A 42 2.70 12.90 -0.79
C LEU A 42 3.94 12.17 -0.27
N VAL A 43 3.98 10.82 -0.30
CA VAL A 43 5.16 10.06 0.12
C VAL A 43 6.41 10.48 -0.66
N SER A 44 6.26 10.78 -1.95
CA SER A 44 7.37 11.21 -2.82
C SER A 44 7.94 12.60 -2.47
N ILE A 45 7.15 13.43 -1.78
CA ILE A 45 7.49 14.81 -1.40
C ILE A 45 8.01 14.84 0.04
N ASP A 46 7.24 14.32 0.98
CA ASP A 46 7.58 14.29 2.40
C ASP A 46 7.09 12.99 3.06
N SER A 47 7.79 11.89 2.73
CA SER A 47 7.57 10.59 3.38
C SER A 47 7.65 10.62 4.91
N ARG A 48 8.34 11.60 5.51
CA ARG A 48 8.50 11.70 6.97
C ARG A 48 7.22 12.22 7.63
N ALA A 49 6.55 13.19 7.01
CA ALA A 49 5.24 13.63 7.48
C ALA A 49 4.22 12.47 7.41
N CYS A 50 4.29 11.66 6.35
CA CYS A 50 3.39 10.51 6.15
C CYS A 50 3.54 9.39 7.19
N ASP A 51 4.67 9.28 7.92
CA ASP A 51 4.85 8.24 8.96
C ASP A 51 3.77 8.32 10.06
N LYS A 52 3.18 9.49 10.31
CA LYS A 52 2.09 9.68 11.28
C LYS A 52 0.80 9.00 10.86
N ALA A 53 0.60 8.72 9.57
CA ALA A 53 -0.60 8.07 9.04
C ALA A 53 -0.65 6.56 9.31
N LEU A 54 0.45 5.94 9.76
CA LEU A 54 0.57 4.48 9.86
C LEU A 54 -0.54 3.81 10.67
N ALA A 55 -0.88 4.35 11.84
CA ALA A 55 -1.94 3.79 12.67
C ALA A 55 -3.33 3.88 12.00
N GLY A 56 -3.61 4.98 11.30
CA GLY A 56 -4.84 5.13 10.53
C GLY A 56 -4.88 4.24 9.30
N ALA A 57 -3.74 4.04 8.63
CA ALA A 57 -3.61 3.13 7.51
C ALA A 57 -3.77 1.67 7.93
N GLU A 58 -3.25 1.26 9.08
CA GLU A 58 -3.46 -0.07 9.65
C GLU A 58 -4.94 -0.34 9.95
N ALA A 59 -5.62 0.60 10.63
CA ALA A 59 -7.06 0.50 10.88
C ALA A 59 -7.87 0.41 9.58
N ALA A 60 -7.48 1.18 8.56
CA ALA A 60 -8.11 1.16 7.24
C ALA A 60 -7.81 -0.13 6.45
N LEU A 61 -6.61 -0.71 6.61
CA LEU A 61 -6.21 -1.94 5.94
C LEU A 61 -7.09 -3.11 6.35
N PHE A 62 -7.49 -3.16 7.62
CA PHE A 62 -8.32 -4.21 8.20
C PHE A 62 -9.80 -3.80 8.37
N ASP A 63 -10.25 -2.82 7.60
CA ASP A 63 -11.66 -2.45 7.52
C ASP A 63 -12.47 -3.60 6.90
N GLU A 64 -13.32 -4.25 7.70
CA GLU A 64 -14.10 -5.43 7.28
C GLU A 64 -15.17 -5.06 6.23
N ASP A 65 -15.64 -3.80 6.24
CA ASP A 65 -16.82 -3.37 5.49
C ASP A 65 -16.48 -2.83 4.09
N ASN A 66 -15.24 -2.40 3.84
CA ASN A 66 -14.92 -1.63 2.63
C ASN A 66 -13.60 -1.97 1.94
N GLY A 67 -13.67 -2.76 0.86
CA GLY A 67 -12.51 -3.16 0.05
C GLY A 67 -11.73 -2.02 -0.62
N PHE A 68 -12.36 -0.88 -0.87
CA PHE A 68 -11.64 0.28 -1.42
C PHE A 68 -10.80 1.00 -0.35
N VAL A 69 -11.28 1.06 0.89
CA VAL A 69 -10.50 1.59 2.03
C VAL A 69 -9.29 0.69 2.26
N ARG A 70 -9.49 -0.64 2.25
CA ARG A 70 -8.40 -1.62 2.35
C ARG A 70 -7.35 -1.45 1.25
N LEU A 71 -7.80 -1.33 0.00
CA LEU A 71 -6.91 -1.15 -1.15
C LEU A 71 -6.12 0.17 -1.08
N ALA A 72 -6.78 1.26 -0.68
CA ALA A 72 -6.11 2.56 -0.52
C ALA A 72 -5.05 2.51 0.59
N ALA A 73 -5.35 1.84 1.71
CA ALA A 73 -4.40 1.63 2.80
C ALA A 73 -3.19 0.81 2.34
N LEU A 74 -3.43 -0.29 1.62
CA LEU A 74 -2.34 -1.12 1.10
C LEU A 74 -1.44 -0.36 0.14
N ARG A 75 -2.01 0.45 -0.77
CA ARG A 75 -1.25 1.32 -1.68
C ARG A 75 -0.37 2.30 -0.92
N PHE A 76 -0.94 2.97 0.09
CA PHE A 76 -0.20 3.90 0.94
C PHE A 76 0.96 3.21 1.66
N LEU A 77 0.71 2.05 2.27
CA LEU A 77 1.73 1.27 2.99
C LEU A 77 2.84 0.78 2.05
N CYS A 78 2.49 0.33 0.85
CA CYS A 78 3.44 -0.02 -0.19
C CYS A 78 4.31 1.18 -0.58
N ALA A 79 3.71 2.34 -0.84
CA ALA A 79 4.45 3.55 -1.21
C ALA A 79 5.37 4.02 -0.08
N LEU A 80 4.89 4.09 1.16
CA LEU A 80 5.69 4.52 2.31
C LEU A 80 6.81 3.52 2.62
N GLY A 81 6.49 2.23 2.64
CA GLY A 81 7.41 1.15 2.95
C GLY A 81 8.55 1.03 1.95
N SER A 82 8.32 1.34 0.68
CA SER A 82 9.31 1.23 -0.40
C SER A 82 10.33 2.38 -0.41
N THR A 83 10.21 3.35 0.50
CA THR A 83 11.14 4.50 0.56
C THR A 83 12.47 4.19 1.25
N THR A 84 12.49 3.28 2.23
CA THR A 84 13.68 2.89 3.01
C THR A 84 13.50 1.49 3.58
N GLU A 85 14.60 0.76 3.79
CA GLU A 85 14.60 -0.57 4.40
C GLU A 85 13.96 -0.59 5.81
N ASN A 86 14.21 0.44 6.63
CA ASN A 86 13.62 0.51 7.96
C ASN A 86 12.09 0.65 7.92
N ARG A 87 11.57 1.42 6.95
CA ARG A 87 10.11 1.53 6.75
C ARG A 87 9.52 0.27 6.14
N SER A 88 10.23 -0.40 5.23
CA SER A 88 9.75 -1.67 4.69
C SER A 88 9.59 -2.71 5.79
N MET A 89 10.57 -2.83 6.70
CA MET A 89 10.48 -3.72 7.87
C MET A 89 9.30 -3.37 8.77
N LYS A 90 9.00 -2.07 8.94
CA LYS A 90 7.90 -1.60 9.77
C LYS A 90 6.53 -1.93 9.20
N VAL A 91 6.33 -1.78 7.89
CA VAL A 91 5.03 -2.04 7.25
C VAL A 91 4.85 -3.50 6.85
N TRP A 92 5.93 -4.27 6.72
CA TRP A 92 5.90 -5.64 6.22
C TRP A 92 4.92 -6.56 6.96
N PRO A 93 4.86 -6.59 8.31
CA PRO A 93 3.89 -7.44 9.00
C PRO A 93 2.43 -7.17 8.59
N LEU A 94 2.08 -5.90 8.34
CA LEU A 94 0.74 -5.50 7.90
C LEU A 94 0.46 -5.96 6.47
N LEU A 95 1.44 -5.79 5.57
CA LEU A 95 1.32 -6.24 4.18
C LEU A 95 1.25 -7.76 4.08
N ASP A 96 2.05 -8.46 4.88
CA ASP A 96 2.10 -9.92 4.95
C ASP A 96 0.76 -10.52 5.40
N GLU A 97 0.15 -9.93 6.43
CA GLU A 97 -1.18 -10.30 6.89
C GLU A 97 -2.24 -9.98 5.83
N ALA A 98 -2.23 -8.77 5.26
CA ALA A 98 -3.19 -8.37 4.22
C ALA A 98 -3.14 -9.28 2.97
N ILE A 99 -1.95 -9.71 2.54
CA ILE A 99 -1.79 -10.66 1.42
C ILE A 99 -2.54 -11.97 1.70
N GLN A 100 -2.50 -12.45 2.94
CA GLN A 100 -3.16 -13.69 3.33
C GLN A 100 -4.68 -13.48 3.53
N CYS A 101 -5.06 -12.42 4.24
CA CYS A 101 -6.45 -12.11 4.55
C CYS A 101 -7.30 -11.89 3.30
N TYR A 102 -6.75 -11.20 2.30
CA TYR A 102 -7.50 -10.80 1.11
C TYR A 102 -7.23 -11.70 -0.09
N HIS A 103 -6.55 -12.84 0.10
CA HIS A 103 -6.32 -13.79 -1.00
C HIS A 103 -7.65 -14.35 -1.51
N GLY A 104 -8.00 -14.00 -2.75
CA GLY A 104 -9.26 -14.39 -3.38
C GLY A 104 -10.32 -13.29 -3.42
N ASP A 105 -10.10 -12.17 -2.73
CA ASP A 105 -10.98 -11.01 -2.79
C ASP A 105 -10.86 -10.29 -4.14
N TYR A 106 -11.89 -9.52 -4.49
CA TYR A 106 -11.98 -8.85 -5.78
C TYR A 106 -10.84 -7.84 -5.98
N GLU A 107 -10.54 -7.07 -4.96
CA GLU A 107 -9.49 -6.06 -4.95
C GLU A 107 -8.07 -6.63 -4.85
N TYR A 108 -7.91 -7.92 -4.53
CA TYR A 108 -6.60 -8.55 -4.34
C TYR A 108 -5.72 -8.42 -5.57
N GLN A 109 -6.33 -8.49 -6.76
CA GLN A 109 -5.64 -8.25 -8.00
C GLN A 109 -4.96 -6.87 -7.98
N ASP A 110 -5.68 -5.81 -7.62
CA ASP A 110 -5.13 -4.46 -7.57
C ASP A 110 -4.14 -4.27 -6.42
N MET A 111 -4.28 -5.03 -5.33
CA MET A 111 -3.28 -5.08 -4.26
C MET A 111 -1.94 -5.62 -4.78
N LEU A 112 -1.95 -6.67 -5.62
CA LEU A 112 -0.73 -7.19 -6.24
C LEU A 112 -0.01 -6.15 -7.11
N ILE A 113 -0.72 -5.21 -7.74
CA ILE A 113 -0.08 -4.13 -8.51
C ILE A 113 0.71 -3.20 -7.57
N ALA A 114 0.14 -2.86 -6.42
CA ALA A 114 0.84 -2.06 -5.42
C ALA A 114 2.06 -2.80 -4.85
N LEU A 115 1.95 -4.12 -4.65
CA LEU A 115 3.06 -4.97 -4.20
C LEU A 115 4.19 -5.08 -5.23
N ILE A 116 3.90 -5.06 -6.53
CA ILE A 116 4.95 -4.95 -7.58
C ILE A 116 5.74 -3.66 -7.39
N SER A 117 5.05 -2.54 -7.15
CA SER A 117 5.71 -1.24 -6.94
C SER A 117 6.49 -1.20 -5.61
N PHE A 118 6.01 -1.91 -4.58
CA PHE A 118 6.74 -2.08 -3.32
C PHE A 118 8.03 -2.90 -3.50
N ALA A 119 7.95 -4.00 -4.26
CA ALA A 119 9.07 -4.88 -4.56
C ALA A 119 10.22 -4.17 -5.30
N ASP A 120 9.89 -3.27 -6.23
CA ASP A 120 10.85 -2.47 -7.01
C ASP A 120 11.54 -1.35 -6.20
N GLY A 121 11.06 -1.07 -4.99
CA GLY A 121 11.59 0.01 -4.16
C GLY A 121 12.74 -0.39 -3.23
N LYS A 122 13.04 0.52 -2.29
CA LYS A 122 14.10 0.34 -1.28
C LYS A 122 13.56 -0.44 -0.09
N ILE A 123 13.50 -1.75 -0.23
CA ILE A 123 13.04 -2.67 0.82
C ILE A 123 14.17 -3.57 1.32
N ALA A 124 14.13 -3.90 2.62
CA ALA A 124 15.12 -4.71 3.30
C ALA A 124 15.20 -6.14 2.73
N PRO A 125 16.39 -6.79 2.75
CA PRO A 125 16.56 -8.16 2.27
C PRO A 125 15.56 -9.16 2.88
N GLU A 126 15.30 -9.09 4.18
CA GLU A 126 14.36 -10.00 4.84
C GLU A 126 12.91 -9.80 4.37
N VAL A 127 12.55 -8.56 4.01
CA VAL A 127 11.23 -8.25 3.42
C VAL A 127 11.14 -8.79 1.99
N LYS A 128 12.24 -8.73 1.23
CA LYS A 128 12.28 -9.34 -0.11
C LYS A 128 12.06 -10.85 -0.03
N GLU A 129 12.76 -11.52 0.86
CA GLU A 129 12.62 -12.96 1.09
C GLU A 129 11.18 -13.32 1.49
N GLY A 130 10.63 -12.62 2.48
CA GLY A 130 9.25 -12.84 2.92
C GLY A 130 8.23 -12.63 1.79
N LEU A 131 8.35 -11.54 1.02
CA LEU A 131 7.46 -11.27 -0.09
C LEU A 131 7.56 -12.33 -1.20
N ALA A 132 8.78 -12.76 -1.54
CA ALA A 132 8.99 -13.82 -2.52
C ALA A 132 8.34 -15.13 -2.06
N GLU A 133 8.51 -15.52 -0.80
CA GLU A 133 7.89 -16.72 -0.23
C GLU A 133 6.37 -16.68 -0.31
N ARG A 134 5.76 -15.53 0.00
CA ARG A 134 4.30 -15.36 -0.04
C ARG A 134 3.70 -15.54 -1.41
N VAL A 135 4.34 -15.00 -2.45
CA VAL A 135 3.78 -15.04 -3.81
C VAL A 135 4.25 -16.25 -4.61
N LYS A 136 5.22 -17.03 -4.10
CA LYS A 136 5.84 -18.16 -4.81
C LYS A 136 4.84 -19.17 -5.32
N PHE A 137 3.90 -19.59 -4.47
CA PHE A 137 2.92 -20.60 -4.85
C PHE A 137 2.06 -20.12 -6.04
N ASP A 138 1.58 -18.89 -6.00
CA ASP A 138 0.78 -18.29 -7.07
C ASP A 138 1.59 -18.07 -8.35
N ALA A 139 2.87 -17.70 -8.23
CA ALA A 139 3.76 -17.53 -9.37
C ALA A 139 4.02 -18.85 -10.12
N GLU A 140 4.07 -19.97 -9.40
CA GLU A 140 4.28 -21.30 -9.97
C GLU A 140 2.96 -21.92 -10.48
N HIS A 141 1.91 -21.88 -9.65
CA HIS A 141 0.69 -22.69 -9.81
C HIS A 141 -0.58 -21.88 -10.09
N GLY A 142 -0.55 -20.56 -9.92
CA GLY A 142 -1.69 -19.69 -10.16
C GLY A 142 -2.14 -19.69 -11.63
N LYS A 143 -3.21 -18.95 -11.91
CA LYS A 143 -3.77 -18.82 -13.27
C LYS A 143 -3.99 -17.36 -13.64
N GLY A 144 -3.93 -17.08 -14.95
CA GLY A 144 -4.28 -15.78 -15.50
C GLY A 144 -3.49 -14.62 -14.90
N ALA A 145 -4.20 -13.57 -14.46
CA ALA A 145 -3.60 -12.35 -13.93
C ALA A 145 -2.88 -12.56 -12.59
N LEU A 146 -3.41 -13.44 -11.71
CA LEU A 146 -2.79 -13.78 -10.43
C LEU A 146 -1.36 -14.28 -10.62
N LYS A 147 -1.18 -15.34 -11.43
CA LYS A 147 0.15 -15.89 -11.70
C LYS A 147 1.09 -14.87 -12.31
N ARG A 148 0.62 -14.11 -13.29
CA ARG A 148 1.43 -13.08 -13.97
C ARG A 148 1.93 -12.03 -12.98
N ARG A 149 1.05 -11.50 -12.11
CA ARG A 149 1.41 -10.46 -11.14
C ARG A 149 2.36 -11.01 -10.06
N SER A 150 2.11 -12.23 -9.57
CA SER A 150 3.02 -12.89 -8.62
C SER A 150 4.41 -13.13 -9.22
N GLN A 151 4.51 -13.49 -10.51
CA GLN A 151 5.79 -13.59 -11.22
C GLN A 151 6.49 -12.23 -11.33
N GLN A 152 5.75 -11.17 -11.67
CA GLN A 152 6.30 -9.80 -11.72
C GLN A 152 6.85 -9.33 -10.38
N ILE A 153 6.21 -9.71 -9.26
CA ILE A 153 6.73 -9.43 -7.92
C ILE A 153 8.09 -10.13 -7.73
N ILE A 154 8.19 -11.42 -8.03
CA ILE A 154 9.46 -12.16 -7.91
C ILE A 154 10.55 -11.57 -8.81
N GLU A 155 10.21 -11.17 -10.03
CA GLU A 155 11.13 -10.51 -10.97
C GLU A 155 11.63 -9.16 -10.42
N ALA A 156 10.76 -8.35 -9.81
CA ALA A 156 11.14 -7.06 -9.22
C ALA A 156 12.01 -7.20 -7.96
N LEU A 157 11.97 -8.35 -7.28
CA LEU A 157 12.79 -8.63 -6.10
C LEU A 157 14.23 -9.04 -6.44
N SER A 158 14.49 -9.41 -7.70
CA SER A 158 15.78 -9.91 -8.22
C SER A 158 16.83 -8.79 -8.35
#